data_AF-A0A7K4L1Z8-F1
#
_entry.id   AF-A0A7K4L1Z8-F1
#
_cell.length_a   1.000
_cell.length_b   1.000
_cell.length_c   1.000
_cell.angle_alpha   90.00
_cell.angle_beta   90.00
_cell.angle_gamma   90.00
#
_symmetry.space_group_name_H-M   'P 1'
#
loop_
_entity.id
_entity.type
_entity.pdbx_description
1 polymer ?
#
loop_
_entity_poly.entity_id
_entity_poly.type
_entity_poly.pdbx_seq_one_letter_code
_entity_poly.pdbx_strand_id
1 'polypeptide(L)'
;LGELPNSLELVAEQLAEAERKRRHAQRDDYNIEVLLAVDDSVVRFHGKEHVQNYVLTLMNIVDEIYHDESLGVHINIVLVRMILVGYRQSVSLIERGNPSRSLEQVCRWAHSQQRADPEHAEHHDHAVFLTRQDFGPAGMQGYAPVTGMCHPLRSCTLNHEDGFSSAFVVAHETGHVLGMEHDGQGNRCADETSMGSIMAPLVQAAFHRYHWSRCSKQELNRYIHSYDCLLDDPFEHQWPKLPELPGINYSMDEQCRFDFGVGYKTCTAVSTAPVWHAPLTLPMRRGCIMGSPSLPSLGEGSLEGGHCIWKTSEQPYSQDGSWSSWSKFGSCSRTCGGGVRSRSRSCSDPTPAYGGRQCPGATYEYQVCNPEECPGPYEDFRAQQCAKRNSYYTHQGAKHSWLPY
;
A
#
# COMPACT_ATOMS: atom_id res chain seq x y z
N LEU A 1 52.07 32.29 -9.50
CA LEU A 1 50.95 31.88 -10.38
C LEU A 1 50.46 30.56 -9.81
N GLY A 2 49.54 30.67 -8.85
CA GLY A 2 49.12 29.61 -7.94
C GLY A 2 48.07 28.69 -8.55
N GLU A 3 48.08 27.47 -8.03
CA GLU A 3 47.39 26.24 -8.46
C GLU A 3 45.86 26.35 -8.47
N LEU A 4 45.24 25.86 -9.54
CA LEU A 4 43.81 25.49 -9.62
C LEU A 4 43.64 24.24 -10.51
N PRO A 5 43.81 23.01 -9.97
CA PRO A 5 43.13 21.84 -10.54
C PRO A 5 42.08 21.24 -9.60
N ASN A 6 42.15 21.50 -8.29
CA ASN A 6 41.36 20.76 -7.29
C ASN A 6 39.92 21.27 -7.05
N SER A 7 39.49 22.38 -7.66
CA SER A 7 38.13 22.90 -7.43
C SER A 7 37.07 22.18 -8.27
N LEU A 8 37.41 21.73 -9.47
CA LEU A 8 36.48 21.00 -10.35
C LEU A 8 36.22 19.58 -9.85
N GLU A 9 37.25 18.93 -9.30
CA GLU A 9 37.13 17.58 -8.73
C GLU A 9 36.33 17.61 -7.41
N LEU A 10 36.52 18.63 -6.57
CA LEU A 10 35.71 18.83 -5.36
C LEU A 10 34.24 19.14 -5.68
N VAL A 11 33.98 19.92 -6.74
CA VAL A 11 32.61 20.22 -7.18
C VAL A 11 31.96 19.00 -7.81
N ALA A 12 32.71 18.18 -8.55
CA ALA A 12 32.22 16.91 -9.09
C ALA A 12 31.95 15.88 -7.98
N GLU A 13 32.80 15.81 -6.96
CA GLU A 13 32.57 14.98 -5.77
C GLU A 13 31.38 15.48 -4.96
N GLN A 14 31.22 16.80 -4.78
CA GLN A 14 30.06 17.37 -4.08
C GLN A 14 28.75 17.17 -4.85
N LEU A 15 28.77 17.24 -6.20
CA LEU A 15 27.63 16.90 -7.04
C LEU A 15 27.32 15.40 -6.99
N ALA A 16 28.34 14.54 -7.02
CA ALA A 16 28.19 13.09 -6.89
C ALA A 16 27.76 12.66 -5.48
N GLU A 17 28.12 13.41 -4.44
CA GLU A 17 27.75 13.19 -3.04
C GLU A 17 26.36 13.75 -2.72
N ALA A 18 25.94 14.83 -3.41
CA ALA A 18 24.55 15.29 -3.45
C ALA A 18 23.64 14.32 -4.23
N GLU A 19 24.10 13.77 -5.36
CA GLU A 19 23.42 12.69 -6.08
C GLU A 19 23.37 11.40 -5.26
N ARG A 20 24.41 11.08 -4.47
CA ARG A 20 24.44 9.91 -3.57
C ARG A 20 23.62 10.07 -2.28
N LYS A 21 23.24 11.29 -1.90
CA LYS A 21 22.40 11.53 -0.70
C LYS A 21 20.92 11.37 -0.96
N ARG A 22 20.46 11.44 -2.21
CA ARG A 22 19.15 10.93 -2.61
C ARG A 22 19.21 9.41 -2.54
N ARG A 23 18.84 8.84 -1.40
CA ARG A 23 18.64 7.41 -1.24
C ARG A 23 17.58 7.01 -2.26
N HIS A 24 18.01 6.51 -3.41
CA HIS A 24 17.10 5.95 -4.39
C HIS A 24 16.31 4.83 -3.71
N ALA A 25 14.98 4.90 -3.79
CA ALA A 25 14.14 3.72 -3.64
C ALA A 25 14.64 2.61 -4.59
N GLN A 26 14.22 1.34 -4.41
CA GLN A 26 14.66 0.31 -5.34
C GLN A 26 14.35 0.73 -6.78
N ARG A 27 15.13 0.22 -7.72
CA ARG A 27 14.93 0.51 -9.14
C ARG A 27 13.47 0.19 -9.50
N ASP A 28 12.73 1.23 -9.88
CA ASP A 28 11.30 1.24 -10.25
C ASP A 28 10.26 1.43 -9.11
N ASP A 29 10.68 1.86 -7.91
CA ASP A 29 9.79 2.32 -6.82
C ASP A 29 9.70 3.86 -6.79
N TYR A 30 8.49 4.39 -6.69
CA TYR A 30 8.20 5.83 -6.63
C TYR A 30 7.41 6.18 -5.39
N ASN A 31 7.68 7.34 -4.78
CA ASN A 31 6.94 7.84 -3.62
C ASN A 31 6.25 9.14 -3.99
N ILE A 32 4.96 9.28 -3.65
CA ILE A 32 4.24 10.55 -3.78
C ILE A 32 4.00 11.08 -2.37
N GLU A 33 4.71 12.14 -2.00
CA GLU A 33 4.51 12.84 -0.74
C GLU A 33 3.25 13.71 -0.81
N VAL A 34 2.23 13.37 -0.01
CA VAL A 34 0.89 13.98 -0.07
C VAL A 34 0.63 14.92 1.10
N LEU A 35 0.26 16.17 0.76
CA LEU A 35 -0.46 17.08 1.65
C LEU A 35 -1.97 16.79 1.56
N LEU A 36 -2.56 16.28 2.63
CA LEU A 36 -4.01 16.07 2.71
C LEU A 36 -4.70 17.25 3.38
N ALA A 37 -5.56 17.94 2.63
CA ALA A 37 -6.37 19.03 3.12
C ALA A 37 -7.84 18.59 3.23
N VAL A 38 -8.40 18.67 4.44
CA VAL A 38 -9.76 18.23 4.73
C VAL A 38 -10.58 19.46 5.10
N ASP A 39 -11.59 19.78 4.30
CA ASP A 39 -12.40 20.97 4.53
C ASP A 39 -13.32 20.85 5.76
N ASP A 40 -13.85 22.00 6.21
CA ASP A 40 -14.73 22.07 7.38
C ASP A 40 -16.04 21.29 7.20
N SER A 41 -16.52 21.07 5.96
CA SER A 41 -17.74 20.31 5.70
C SER A 41 -17.56 18.81 5.94
N VAL A 42 -16.41 18.24 5.56
CA VAL A 42 -16.01 16.86 5.88
C VAL A 42 -15.84 16.70 7.39
N VAL A 43 -15.14 17.65 8.03
CA VAL A 43 -14.92 17.64 9.49
C VAL A 43 -16.24 17.72 10.28
N ARG A 44 -17.21 18.52 9.82
CA ARG A 44 -18.54 18.62 10.45
C ARG A 44 -19.37 17.36 10.29
N PHE A 45 -19.25 16.69 9.14
CA PHE A 45 -20.01 15.49 8.85
C PHE A 45 -19.53 14.30 9.70
N HIS A 46 -18.21 14.03 9.68
CA HIS A 46 -17.62 12.90 10.41
C HIS A 46 -17.41 13.18 11.90
N GLY A 47 -17.25 14.46 12.26
CA GLY A 47 -16.91 14.90 13.61
C GLY A 47 -15.40 14.94 13.84
N LYS A 48 -14.93 15.92 14.61
CA LYS A 48 -13.49 16.17 14.84
C LYS A 48 -12.74 14.99 15.46
N GLU A 49 -13.42 14.17 16.26
CA GLU A 49 -12.82 13.01 16.94
C GLU A 49 -12.61 11.81 15.99
N HIS A 50 -13.38 11.70 14.91
CA HIS A 50 -13.36 10.54 14.02
C HIS A 50 -12.78 10.84 12.63
N VAL A 51 -12.80 12.10 12.22
CA VAL A 51 -12.38 12.50 10.86
C VAL A 51 -10.94 12.09 10.55
N GLN A 52 -10.02 12.14 11.53
CA GLN A 52 -8.63 11.75 11.31
C GLN A 52 -8.49 10.27 10.93
N ASN A 53 -9.13 9.38 11.68
CA ASN A 53 -9.11 7.95 11.40
C ASN A 53 -9.76 7.65 10.04
N TYR A 54 -10.91 8.28 9.76
CA TYR A 54 -11.61 8.17 8.48
C TYR A 54 -10.69 8.52 7.30
N VAL A 55 -10.06 9.70 7.32
CA VAL A 55 -9.24 10.14 6.18
C VAL A 55 -7.93 9.36 6.05
N LEU A 56 -7.33 8.88 7.15
CA LEU A 56 -6.18 7.97 7.07
C LEU A 56 -6.55 6.65 6.38
N THR A 57 -7.75 6.16 6.66
CA THR A 57 -8.27 4.94 6.05
C THR A 57 -8.55 5.13 4.58
N LEU A 58 -9.15 6.27 4.22
CA LEU A 58 -9.37 6.67 2.83
C LEU A 58 -8.04 6.72 2.06
N MET A 59 -7.01 7.34 2.63
CA MET A 59 -5.69 7.40 1.97
C MET A 59 -4.99 6.04 1.90
N ASN A 60 -5.20 5.14 2.87
CA ASN A 60 -4.71 3.76 2.75
C ASN A 60 -5.38 3.01 1.60
N ILE A 61 -6.67 3.24 1.34
CA ILE A 61 -7.34 2.66 0.17
C ILE A 61 -6.74 3.22 -1.12
N VAL A 62 -6.46 4.53 -1.16
CA VAL A 62 -5.78 5.16 -2.30
C VAL A 62 -4.41 4.52 -2.52
N ASP A 63 -3.64 4.31 -1.46
CA ASP A 63 -2.35 3.63 -1.50
C ASP A 63 -2.46 2.21 -2.07
N GLU A 64 -3.40 1.40 -1.59
CA GLU A 64 -3.67 0.05 -2.11
C GLU A 64 -4.08 0.05 -3.60
N ILE A 65 -4.82 1.07 -4.04
CA ILE A 65 -5.18 1.23 -5.46
C ILE A 65 -3.93 1.45 -6.33
N TYR A 66 -2.96 2.23 -5.85
CA TYR A 66 -1.69 2.47 -6.55
C TYR A 66 -0.70 1.30 -6.47
N HIS A 67 -0.88 0.39 -5.50
CA HIS A 67 -0.13 -0.87 -5.42
C HIS A 67 -0.65 -1.98 -6.33
N ASP A 68 -1.78 -1.78 -7.01
CA ASP A 68 -2.35 -2.78 -7.90
C ASP A 68 -1.42 -3.12 -9.07
N GLU A 69 -1.18 -4.42 -9.31
CA GLU A 69 -0.23 -4.91 -10.31
C GLU A 69 -0.55 -4.44 -11.75
N SER A 70 -1.81 -4.12 -12.03
CA SER A 70 -2.23 -3.65 -13.35
C SER A 70 -1.63 -2.29 -13.73
N LEU A 71 -1.25 -1.46 -12.76
CA LEU A 71 -0.55 -0.19 -12.99
C LEU A 71 0.82 -0.42 -13.63
N GLY A 72 1.50 -1.49 -13.22
CA GLY A 72 2.81 -1.90 -13.73
C GLY A 72 3.98 -1.05 -13.29
N VAL A 73 3.79 -0.16 -12.32
CA VAL A 73 4.81 0.62 -11.62
C VAL A 73 4.43 0.63 -10.14
N HIS A 74 5.39 0.53 -9.24
CA HIS A 74 5.15 0.60 -7.80
C HIS A 74 5.18 2.06 -7.35
N ILE A 75 4.03 2.55 -6.88
CA ILE A 75 3.88 3.92 -6.37
C ILE A 75 3.35 3.85 -4.94
N ASN A 76 4.13 4.37 -4.00
CA ASN A 76 3.73 4.52 -2.60
C ASN A 76 3.08 5.90 -2.39
N ILE A 77 1.91 5.93 -1.75
CA ILE A 77 1.23 7.17 -1.35
C ILE A 77 1.58 7.49 0.10
N VAL A 78 2.34 8.56 0.31
CA VAL A 78 2.95 8.85 1.60
C VAL A 78 2.36 10.13 2.17
N LEU A 79 1.57 10.01 3.22
CA LEU A 79 1.00 11.18 3.89
C LEU A 79 2.07 11.90 4.71
N VAL A 80 2.52 13.07 4.26
CA VAL A 80 3.53 13.88 4.96
C VAL A 80 2.91 14.93 5.88
N ARG A 81 1.69 15.39 5.56
CA ARG A 81 1.00 16.41 6.37
C ARG A 81 -0.51 16.36 6.17
N MET A 82 -1.24 16.53 7.27
CA MET A 82 -2.70 16.66 7.27
C MET A 82 -3.12 18.02 7.81
N ILE A 83 -3.98 18.74 7.08
CA ILE A 83 -4.52 20.04 7.49
C ILE A 83 -6.05 19.97 7.51
N LEU A 84 -6.64 20.17 8.70
CA LEU A 84 -8.08 20.39 8.85
C LEU A 84 -8.38 21.88 8.61
N VAL A 85 -8.96 22.21 7.46
CA VAL A 85 -9.17 23.59 7.02
C VAL A 85 -10.38 24.18 7.76
N GLY A 86 -10.19 25.36 8.37
CA GLY A 86 -11.27 26.01 9.11
C GLY A 86 -12.40 26.52 8.19
N TYR A 87 -13.60 26.70 8.75
CA TYR A 87 -14.80 27.16 8.03
C TYR A 87 -14.56 28.35 7.09
N ARG A 88 -13.94 29.43 7.59
CA ARG A 88 -13.74 30.65 6.80
C ARG A 88 -12.86 30.42 5.57
N GLN A 89 -11.81 29.61 5.70
CA GLN A 89 -10.94 29.25 4.59
C GLN A 89 -11.66 28.30 3.63
N SER A 90 -12.36 27.29 4.15
CA SER A 90 -13.09 26.31 3.34
C SER A 90 -14.08 26.97 2.37
N VAL A 91 -14.85 27.95 2.85
CA VAL A 91 -15.81 28.69 2.02
C VAL A 91 -15.12 29.62 1.01
N SER A 92 -13.89 30.06 1.29
CA SER A 92 -13.13 30.91 0.37
C SER A 92 -12.40 30.15 -0.74
N LEU A 93 -12.19 28.84 -0.56
CA LEU A 93 -11.47 27.97 -1.50
C LEU A 93 -12.41 27.28 -2.50
N ILE A 94 -13.71 27.20 -2.19
CA ILE A 94 -14.70 26.52 -3.02
C ILE A 94 -15.69 27.53 -3.59
N GLU A 95 -15.70 27.67 -4.92
CA GLU A 95 -16.66 28.49 -5.66
C GLU A 95 -17.74 27.60 -6.29
N ARG A 96 -18.97 27.74 -5.80
CA ARG A 96 -20.10 26.90 -6.20
C ARG A 96 -20.37 26.99 -7.71
N GLY A 97 -20.36 25.84 -8.37
CA GLY A 97 -20.60 25.72 -9.81
C GLY A 97 -19.43 26.16 -10.69
N ASN A 98 -18.26 26.42 -10.10
CA ASN A 98 -17.04 26.76 -10.82
C ASN A 98 -15.87 25.84 -10.38
N PRO A 99 -15.80 24.61 -10.92
CA PRO A 99 -14.79 23.63 -10.50
C PRO A 99 -13.37 24.10 -10.86
N SER A 100 -13.22 24.75 -12.03
CA SER A 100 -11.93 25.28 -12.47
C SER A 100 -11.37 26.33 -11.51
N ARG A 101 -12.20 27.27 -11.05
CA ARG A 101 -11.75 28.32 -10.12
C ARG A 101 -11.52 27.78 -8.71
N SER A 102 -12.35 26.83 -8.26
CA SER A 102 -12.17 26.14 -6.98
C SER A 102 -10.83 25.41 -6.94
N LEU A 103 -10.51 24.63 -7.99
CA LEU A 103 -9.22 23.95 -8.10
C LEU A 103 -8.06 24.96 -8.10
N GLU A 104 -8.15 26.02 -8.90
CA GLU A 104 -7.10 27.05 -8.97
C GLU A 104 -6.83 27.72 -7.59
N GLN A 105 -7.88 27.94 -6.79
CA GLN A 105 -7.76 28.46 -5.42
C GLN A 105 -7.12 27.44 -4.48
N VAL A 106 -7.56 26.19 -4.55
CA VAL A 106 -7.02 25.07 -3.76
C VAL A 106 -5.53 24.87 -4.06
N CYS A 107 -5.13 24.83 -5.33
CA CYS A 107 -3.74 24.64 -5.73
C CYS A 107 -2.83 25.78 -5.25
N ARG A 108 -3.28 27.03 -5.36
CA ARG A 108 -2.54 28.18 -4.82
C ARG A 108 -2.42 28.13 -3.30
N TRP A 109 -3.51 27.74 -2.63
CA TRP A 109 -3.49 27.58 -1.19
C TRP A 109 -2.54 26.47 -0.76
N ALA A 110 -2.57 25.31 -1.43
CA ALA A 110 -1.65 24.20 -1.16
C ALA A 110 -0.20 24.62 -1.36
N HIS A 111 0.10 25.34 -2.45
CA HIS A 111 1.42 25.91 -2.68
C HIS A 111 1.88 26.84 -1.53
N SER A 112 0.97 27.65 -0.98
CA SER A 112 1.28 28.51 0.18
C SER A 112 1.57 27.73 1.47
N GLN A 113 1.18 26.45 1.53
CA GLN A 113 1.48 25.57 2.67
C GLN A 113 2.80 24.83 2.51
N GLN A 114 3.44 24.90 1.34
CA GLN A 114 4.67 24.19 1.01
C GLN A 114 5.85 24.63 1.90
N ARG A 115 6.67 23.65 2.28
CA ARG A 115 7.91 23.90 3.02
C ARG A 115 9.00 24.33 2.04
N ALA A 116 9.72 25.39 2.38
CA ALA A 116 10.72 26.00 1.50
C ALA A 116 11.97 25.11 1.31
N ASP A 117 12.27 24.27 2.30
CA ASP A 117 13.35 23.29 2.25
C ASP A 117 12.79 21.98 1.66
N PRO A 118 13.31 21.48 0.52
CA PRO A 118 12.90 20.21 -0.09
C PRO A 118 13.20 19.00 0.80
N GLU A 119 14.20 19.08 1.67
CA GLU A 119 14.56 17.98 2.58
C GLU A 119 13.73 18.02 3.88
N HIS A 120 12.76 18.93 3.97
CA HIS A 120 11.90 19.03 5.13
C HIS A 120 10.90 17.89 5.15
N ALA A 121 10.70 17.24 6.30
CA ALA A 121 9.79 16.10 6.43
C ALA A 121 8.33 16.37 5.96
N GLU A 122 7.85 17.61 6.11
CA GLU A 122 6.54 18.04 5.61
C GLU A 122 6.56 18.71 4.21
N HIS A 123 7.65 18.58 3.45
CA HIS A 123 7.63 18.88 2.02
C HIS A 123 6.69 17.90 1.31
N HIS A 124 6.02 18.32 0.25
CA HIS A 124 5.04 17.48 -0.44
C HIS A 124 5.11 17.65 -1.96
N ASP A 125 4.96 16.56 -2.69
CA ASP A 125 4.88 16.56 -4.15
C ASP A 125 3.50 16.91 -4.66
N HIS A 126 2.49 16.50 -3.90
CA HIS A 126 1.10 16.47 -4.33
C HIS A 126 0.14 16.90 -3.22
N ALA A 127 -0.94 17.59 -3.57
CA ALA A 127 -1.97 18.01 -2.62
C ALA A 127 -3.34 17.42 -2.95
N VAL A 128 -3.95 16.74 -1.99
CA VAL A 128 -5.31 16.20 -2.11
C VAL A 128 -6.25 17.05 -1.25
N PHE A 129 -7.25 17.67 -1.85
CA PHE A 129 -8.27 18.44 -1.14
C PHE A 129 -9.60 17.69 -1.13
N LEU A 130 -10.13 17.43 0.06
CA LEU A 130 -11.41 16.76 0.29
C LEU A 130 -12.49 17.75 0.73
N THR A 131 -13.66 17.71 0.08
CA THR A 131 -14.80 18.56 0.42
C THR A 131 -16.13 17.84 0.23
N ARG A 132 -17.14 18.15 1.05
CA ARG A 132 -18.54 17.76 0.81
C ARG A 132 -19.35 18.89 0.16
N GLN A 133 -18.71 19.99 -0.23
CA GLN A 133 -19.36 21.12 -0.89
C GLN A 133 -19.50 20.86 -2.40
N ASP A 134 -20.58 21.37 -2.98
CA ASP A 134 -20.76 21.32 -4.44
C ASP A 134 -19.84 22.34 -5.12
N PHE A 135 -18.78 21.88 -5.77
CA PHE A 135 -17.91 22.75 -6.58
C PHE A 135 -18.20 22.67 -8.09
N GLY A 136 -18.86 21.60 -8.55
CA GLY A 136 -19.12 21.32 -9.96
C GLY A 136 -20.60 21.08 -10.31
N PRO A 137 -20.89 20.74 -11.58
CA PRO A 137 -22.21 20.26 -11.98
C PRO A 137 -22.58 18.95 -11.28
N ALA A 138 -23.88 18.65 -11.19
CA ALA A 138 -24.36 17.42 -10.55
C ALA A 138 -23.70 16.17 -11.17
N GLY A 139 -23.15 15.30 -10.31
CA GLY A 139 -22.44 14.09 -10.71
C GLY A 139 -20.92 14.26 -10.89
N MET A 140 -20.39 15.48 -10.85
CA MET A 140 -18.95 15.71 -10.77
C MET A 140 -18.45 15.39 -9.37
N GLN A 141 -17.55 14.40 -9.26
CA GLN A 141 -16.97 13.98 -7.99
C GLN A 141 -15.54 14.44 -7.81
N GLY A 142 -14.81 14.74 -8.89
CA GLY A 142 -13.43 15.18 -8.82
C GLY A 142 -13.10 16.18 -9.92
N TYR A 143 -12.00 16.91 -9.72
CA TYR A 143 -11.43 17.79 -10.73
C TYR A 143 -9.92 17.94 -10.51
N ALA A 144 -9.15 17.65 -11.55
CA ALA A 144 -7.70 17.74 -11.56
C ALA A 144 -7.15 18.25 -12.90
N PRO A 145 -5.94 18.83 -12.92
CA PRO A 145 -5.24 19.10 -14.16
C PRO A 145 -4.65 17.81 -14.73
N VAL A 146 -4.80 17.59 -16.04
CA VAL A 146 -4.05 16.53 -16.73
C VAL A 146 -2.61 16.98 -16.85
N THR A 147 -1.69 16.17 -16.32
CA THR A 147 -0.27 16.49 -16.10
C THR A 147 -0.07 17.65 -15.12
N GLY A 148 0.75 17.41 -14.11
CA GLY A 148 1.03 18.43 -13.10
C GLY A 148 1.83 17.93 -11.90
N MET A 149 2.18 16.65 -11.84
CA MET A 149 2.97 16.10 -10.74
C MET A 149 4.29 16.86 -10.60
N CYS A 150 4.72 17.11 -9.37
CA CYS A 150 5.85 17.98 -8.99
C CYS A 150 5.68 19.48 -9.33
N HIS A 151 4.62 19.90 -10.02
CA HIS A 151 4.45 21.30 -10.40
C HIS A 151 3.79 22.11 -9.27
N PRO A 152 4.39 23.24 -8.83
CA PRO A 152 3.95 23.95 -7.62
C PRO A 152 2.48 24.40 -7.60
N LEU A 153 1.90 24.70 -8.76
CA LEU A 153 0.52 25.17 -8.91
C LEU A 153 -0.39 24.19 -9.67
N ARG A 154 0.09 22.99 -9.99
CA ARG A 154 -0.69 21.98 -10.76
C ARG A 154 -0.68 20.60 -10.12
N SER A 155 0.17 20.35 -9.11
CA SER A 155 0.16 19.08 -8.39
C SER A 155 -0.89 19.07 -7.28
N CYS A 156 -2.15 19.07 -7.66
CA CYS A 156 -3.27 19.25 -6.76
C CYS A 156 -4.56 18.63 -7.32
N THR A 157 -5.39 18.05 -6.45
CA THR A 157 -6.70 17.50 -6.81
C THR A 157 -7.79 18.05 -5.89
N LEU A 158 -8.97 18.28 -6.46
CA LEU A 158 -10.18 18.67 -5.72
C LEU A 158 -11.18 17.52 -5.80
N ASN A 159 -11.50 16.91 -4.67
CA ASN A 159 -12.29 15.70 -4.60
C ASN A 159 -13.49 15.90 -3.68
N HIS A 160 -14.65 15.46 -4.18
CA HIS A 160 -15.87 15.36 -3.42
C HIS A 160 -15.83 14.10 -2.55
N GLU A 161 -16.00 14.29 -1.25
CA GLU A 161 -16.00 13.22 -0.27
C GLU A 161 -17.44 12.75 -0.03
N ASP A 162 -17.73 11.49 -0.32
CA ASP A 162 -19.05 10.89 -0.10
C ASP A 162 -18.95 9.44 0.43
N GLY A 163 -18.03 9.21 1.36
CA GLY A 163 -17.72 7.87 1.89
C GLY A 163 -16.47 7.25 1.29
N PHE A 164 -16.18 5.99 1.64
CA PHE A 164 -14.92 5.35 1.27
C PHE A 164 -14.74 5.13 -0.24
N SER A 165 -15.84 5.10 -1.01
CA SER A 165 -15.77 5.05 -2.48
C SER A 165 -15.09 6.28 -3.09
N SER A 166 -15.03 7.42 -2.37
CA SER A 166 -14.30 8.60 -2.82
C SER A 166 -12.79 8.37 -2.93
N ALA A 167 -12.24 7.30 -2.35
CA ALA A 167 -10.86 6.88 -2.59
C ALA A 167 -10.58 6.59 -4.08
N PHE A 168 -11.54 5.99 -4.81
CA PHE A 168 -11.41 5.77 -6.25
C PHE A 168 -11.40 7.09 -7.03
N VAL A 169 -12.11 8.10 -6.54
CA VAL A 169 -12.09 9.45 -7.13
C VAL A 169 -10.72 10.09 -6.88
N VAL A 170 -10.20 10.04 -5.64
CA VAL A 170 -8.86 10.56 -5.34
C VAL A 170 -7.80 9.89 -6.22
N ALA A 171 -7.83 8.56 -6.35
CA ALA A 171 -6.90 7.83 -7.22
C ALA A 171 -7.06 8.22 -8.71
N HIS A 172 -8.29 8.38 -9.18
CA HIS A 172 -8.58 8.85 -10.54
C HIS A 172 -8.01 10.24 -10.81
N GLU A 173 -8.29 11.20 -9.93
CA GLU A 173 -7.82 12.58 -10.07
C GLU A 173 -6.30 12.68 -9.95
N THR A 174 -5.67 11.92 -9.05
CA THR A 174 -4.20 11.85 -8.97
C THR A 174 -3.60 11.18 -10.22
N GLY A 175 -4.31 10.22 -10.82
CA GLY A 175 -3.99 9.63 -12.13
C GLY A 175 -3.91 10.68 -13.25
N HIS A 176 -4.86 11.63 -13.29
CA HIS A 176 -4.77 12.78 -14.21
C HIS A 176 -3.51 13.61 -13.99
N VAL A 177 -3.14 13.88 -12.73
CA VAL A 177 -1.95 14.67 -12.41
C VAL A 177 -0.65 13.96 -12.84
N LEU A 178 -0.64 12.62 -12.81
CA LEU A 178 0.41 11.77 -13.37
C LEU A 178 0.40 11.66 -14.90
N GLY A 179 -0.58 12.28 -15.57
CA GLY A 179 -0.67 12.37 -17.03
C GLY A 179 -1.53 11.30 -17.70
N MET A 180 -2.35 10.57 -16.94
CA MET A 180 -3.32 9.62 -17.50
C MET A 180 -4.56 10.35 -18.02
N GLU A 181 -5.06 9.92 -19.17
CA GLU A 181 -6.33 10.39 -19.73
C GLU A 181 -7.45 9.39 -19.45
N HIS A 182 -8.69 9.78 -19.75
CA HIS A 182 -9.83 8.89 -19.58
C HIS A 182 -9.79 7.70 -20.53
N ASP A 183 -10.17 6.53 -20.02
CA ASP A 183 -10.34 5.35 -20.86
C ASP A 183 -11.50 5.50 -21.84
N GLY A 184 -11.23 5.19 -23.11
CA GLY A 184 -12.18 5.30 -24.20
C GLY A 184 -12.41 6.72 -24.73
N GLN A 185 -11.75 7.74 -24.15
CA GLN A 185 -11.72 9.10 -24.71
C GLN A 185 -10.39 9.32 -25.41
N GLY A 186 -10.36 9.21 -26.74
CA GLY A 186 -9.12 9.40 -27.51
C GLY A 186 -8.14 8.21 -27.51
N ASN A 187 -8.41 7.17 -26.71
CA ASN A 187 -7.63 5.93 -26.66
C ASN A 187 -8.49 4.67 -26.92
N ARG A 188 -7.84 3.48 -26.94
CA ARG A 188 -8.48 2.19 -27.29
C ARG A 188 -8.96 1.40 -26.07
N CYS A 189 -9.10 2.02 -24.90
CA CYS A 189 -9.46 1.34 -23.66
C CYS A 189 -10.94 1.47 -23.27
N ALA A 190 -11.80 1.80 -24.24
CA ALA A 190 -13.25 1.89 -24.03
C ALA A 190 -13.85 0.57 -23.53
N ASP A 191 -13.29 -0.58 -23.94
CA ASP A 191 -13.67 -1.92 -23.50
C ASP A 191 -13.45 -2.15 -22.00
N GLU A 192 -12.47 -1.48 -21.40
CA GLU A 192 -12.09 -1.64 -20.00
C GLU A 192 -12.90 -0.75 -19.03
N THR A 193 -13.57 0.27 -19.55
CA THR A 193 -14.42 1.17 -18.73
C THR A 193 -15.47 0.39 -17.95
N SER A 194 -16.24 -0.47 -18.65
CA SER A 194 -17.25 -1.35 -18.08
C SER A 194 -16.70 -2.45 -17.18
N MET A 195 -15.37 -2.63 -17.17
CA MET A 195 -14.70 -3.64 -16.37
C MET A 195 -14.25 -3.13 -15.00
N GLY A 196 -14.49 -1.85 -14.69
CA GLY A 196 -14.07 -1.23 -13.44
C GLY A 196 -12.72 -0.53 -13.53
N SER A 197 -12.32 -0.06 -14.72
CA SER A 197 -11.09 0.72 -14.85
C SER A 197 -11.18 2.00 -14.02
N ILE A 198 -10.10 2.32 -13.30
CA ILE A 198 -10.01 3.50 -12.44
C ILE A 198 -10.17 4.79 -13.25
N MET A 199 -9.55 4.87 -14.44
CA MET A 199 -9.62 6.05 -15.33
C MET A 199 -10.86 6.08 -16.23
N ALA A 200 -11.90 5.29 -15.93
CA ALA A 200 -13.18 5.38 -16.65
C ALA A 200 -13.85 6.75 -16.39
N PRO A 201 -14.41 7.44 -17.42
CA PRO A 201 -15.03 8.76 -17.26
C PRO A 201 -16.20 8.80 -16.26
N LEU A 202 -16.90 7.69 -16.12
CA LEU A 202 -17.79 7.45 -15.00
C LEU A 202 -17.08 6.44 -14.12
N VAL A 203 -16.69 6.85 -12.92
CA VAL A 203 -16.00 5.98 -11.95
C VAL A 203 -16.93 4.80 -11.64
N GLN A 204 -16.65 3.66 -12.28
CA GLN A 204 -17.34 2.38 -12.08
C GLN A 204 -16.51 1.41 -11.25
N ALA A 205 -15.26 1.78 -10.94
CA ALA A 205 -14.39 1.06 -10.02
C ALA A 205 -15.05 0.94 -8.64
N ALA A 206 -14.94 -0.24 -8.05
CA ALA A 206 -15.50 -0.54 -6.75
C ALA A 206 -14.57 -1.52 -6.02
N PHE A 207 -14.69 -1.63 -4.70
CA PHE A 207 -13.81 -2.49 -3.88
C PHE A 207 -13.74 -3.98 -4.30
N HIS A 208 -14.74 -4.48 -5.03
CA HIS A 208 -14.75 -5.86 -5.53
C HIS A 208 -14.18 -6.02 -6.94
N ARG A 209 -13.95 -4.90 -7.63
CA ARG A 209 -13.60 -4.88 -9.04
C ARG A 209 -13.04 -3.50 -9.42
N TYR A 210 -11.72 -3.41 -9.40
CA TYR A 210 -10.99 -2.27 -9.92
C TYR A 210 -9.69 -2.74 -10.57
N HIS A 211 -9.19 -1.99 -11.54
CA HIS A 211 -7.87 -2.15 -12.13
C HIS A 211 -7.48 -0.86 -12.88
N TRP A 212 -6.19 -0.69 -13.19
CA TRP A 212 -5.69 0.31 -14.12
C TRP A 212 -5.67 -0.26 -15.54
N SER A 213 -6.20 0.48 -16.51
CA SER A 213 -6.24 0.00 -17.89
C SER A 213 -4.86 -0.11 -18.51
N ARG A 214 -4.77 -0.84 -19.63
CA ARG A 214 -3.56 -0.85 -20.46
C ARG A 214 -3.17 0.55 -20.96
N CYS A 215 -4.15 1.46 -21.14
CA CYS A 215 -3.89 2.83 -21.57
C CYS A 215 -3.30 3.66 -20.42
N SER A 216 -3.88 3.56 -19.22
CA SER A 216 -3.37 4.23 -18.02
C SER A 216 -1.92 3.81 -17.72
N LYS A 217 -1.64 2.51 -17.76
CA LYS A 217 -0.27 1.97 -17.64
C LYS A 217 0.67 2.54 -18.70
N GLN A 218 0.24 2.61 -19.96
CA GLN A 218 1.07 3.13 -21.04
C GLN A 218 1.33 4.63 -20.89
N GLU A 219 0.32 5.40 -20.51
CA GLU A 219 0.38 6.85 -20.33
C GLU A 219 1.27 7.22 -19.15
N LEU A 220 1.13 6.53 -18.00
CA LEU A 220 2.01 6.69 -16.86
C LEU A 220 3.48 6.47 -17.23
N ASN A 221 3.78 5.36 -17.92
CA ASN A 221 5.15 5.03 -18.32
C ASN A 221 5.80 6.08 -19.25
N ARG A 222 5.01 6.93 -19.92
CA ARG A 222 5.56 8.04 -20.72
C ARG A 222 6.11 9.17 -19.87
N TYR A 223 5.50 9.42 -18.71
CA TYR A 223 5.80 10.59 -17.88
C TYR A 223 6.48 10.27 -16.56
N ILE A 224 6.36 9.04 -16.04
CA ILE A 224 6.82 8.70 -14.69
C ILE A 224 8.31 8.97 -14.46
N HIS A 225 9.15 8.70 -15.46
CA HIS A 225 10.59 8.98 -15.40
C HIS A 225 10.94 10.47 -15.51
N SER A 226 9.98 11.35 -15.83
CA SER A 226 10.18 12.80 -15.87
C SER A 226 9.87 13.50 -14.54
N TYR A 227 9.33 12.77 -13.56
CA TYR A 227 8.96 13.29 -12.25
C TYR A 227 10.06 13.03 -11.23
N ASP A 228 11.07 13.91 -11.22
CA ASP A 228 12.24 13.79 -10.33
C ASP A 228 11.90 13.90 -8.83
N CYS A 229 10.76 14.50 -8.48
CA CYS A 229 10.31 14.65 -7.09
C CYS A 229 9.75 13.36 -6.48
N LEU A 230 9.57 12.30 -7.27
CA LEU A 230 9.00 11.04 -6.78
C LEU A 230 10.09 10.00 -6.45
N LEU A 231 11.35 10.37 -6.60
CA LEU A 231 12.50 9.45 -6.55
C LEU A 231 13.20 9.43 -5.19
N ASP A 232 12.89 10.39 -4.32
CA ASP A 232 13.41 10.44 -2.97
C ASP A 232 12.66 9.50 -2.03
N ASP A 233 13.41 9.01 -1.04
CA ASP A 233 12.90 8.15 0.02
C ASP A 233 12.27 9.04 1.09
N PRO A 234 10.94 8.97 1.30
CA PRO A 234 10.25 9.82 2.25
C PRO A 234 10.84 9.57 3.64
N PHE A 235 11.27 10.65 4.29
CA PHE A 235 11.84 10.57 5.64
C PHE A 235 10.94 9.73 6.58
N GLU A 236 11.56 8.81 7.34
CA GLU A 236 10.88 7.93 8.32
C GLU A 236 9.92 8.72 9.23
N HIS A 237 8.64 8.78 8.84
CA HIS A 237 7.60 9.36 9.67
C HIS A 237 7.17 8.35 10.74
N GLN A 238 7.07 8.80 11.99
CA GLN A 238 6.47 8.05 13.07
C GLN A 238 4.93 8.18 13.03
N TRP A 239 4.31 7.89 11.89
CA TRP A 239 2.86 7.64 11.88
C TRP A 239 2.61 6.32 12.62
N PRO A 240 1.55 6.22 13.44
CA PRO A 240 1.18 4.94 14.03
C PRO A 240 0.96 3.92 12.91
N LYS A 241 1.54 2.73 13.03
CA LYS A 241 1.28 1.62 12.10
C LYS A 241 -0.23 1.42 12.01
N LEU A 242 -0.78 1.72 10.84
CA LEU A 242 -2.19 1.48 10.53
C LEU A 242 -2.47 -0.03 10.55
N PRO A 243 -3.69 -0.47 10.87
CA PRO A 243 -4.06 -1.89 10.78
C PRO A 243 -3.94 -2.39 9.34
N GLU A 244 -3.60 -3.68 9.17
CA GLU A 244 -3.40 -4.32 7.86
C GLU A 244 -4.62 -4.30 6.93
N LEU A 245 -5.83 -4.08 7.46
CA LEU A 245 -7.04 -3.93 6.64
C LEU A 245 -7.95 -2.82 7.22
N PRO A 246 -8.44 -1.89 6.39
CA PRO A 246 -9.34 -0.81 6.77
C PRO A 246 -10.53 -1.25 7.64
N GLY A 247 -11.18 -2.38 7.33
CA GLY A 247 -12.38 -2.85 8.03
C GLY A 247 -12.11 -3.52 9.39
N ILE A 248 -10.86 -3.67 9.83
CA ILE A 248 -10.54 -4.15 11.19
C ILE A 248 -10.87 -3.07 12.23
N ASN A 249 -10.72 -1.79 11.87
CA ASN A 249 -10.99 -0.66 12.76
C ASN A 249 -12.43 -0.13 12.66
N TYR A 250 -13.23 -0.61 11.70
CA TYR A 250 -14.58 -0.12 11.47
C TYR A 250 -15.57 -1.27 11.31
N SER A 251 -16.44 -1.41 12.31
CA SER A 251 -17.64 -2.21 12.20
C SER A 251 -18.47 -1.79 10.98
N MET A 252 -19.28 -2.70 10.46
CA MET A 252 -20.17 -2.39 9.35
C MET A 252 -21.12 -1.22 9.66
N ASP A 253 -21.50 -1.03 10.92
CA ASP A 253 -22.30 0.12 11.37
C ASP A 253 -21.50 1.43 11.34
N GLU A 254 -20.21 1.40 11.66
CA GLU A 254 -19.31 2.55 11.52
C GLU A 254 -19.09 2.90 10.04
N GLN A 255 -18.92 1.90 9.17
CA GLN A 255 -18.86 2.11 7.72
C GLN A 255 -20.16 2.72 7.18
N CYS A 256 -21.34 2.25 7.64
CA CYS A 256 -22.62 2.86 7.32
C CYS A 256 -22.71 4.33 7.80
N ARG A 257 -22.17 4.61 8.98
CA ARG A 257 -22.13 5.96 9.53
C ARG A 257 -21.19 6.86 8.71
N PHE A 258 -20.07 6.34 8.21
CA PHE A 258 -19.14 7.13 7.40
C PHE A 258 -19.71 7.42 6.01
N ASP A 259 -20.45 6.50 5.41
CA ASP A 259 -21.06 6.73 4.10
C ASP A 259 -22.34 7.60 4.18
N PHE A 260 -23.17 7.44 5.21
CA PHE A 260 -24.52 8.06 5.27
C PHE A 260 -24.76 9.02 6.43
N GLY A 261 -23.80 9.14 7.35
CA GLY A 261 -23.84 10.04 8.49
C GLY A 261 -24.52 9.45 9.75
N VAL A 262 -24.65 10.30 10.77
CA VAL A 262 -25.25 9.92 12.06
C VAL A 262 -26.72 9.51 11.87
N GLY A 263 -27.07 8.28 12.26
CA GLY A 263 -28.44 7.77 12.12
C GLY A 263 -28.58 6.49 11.29
N TYR A 264 -27.53 6.09 10.57
CA TYR A 264 -27.52 4.91 9.70
C TYR A 264 -26.75 3.74 10.32
N LYS A 265 -27.25 2.53 10.08
CA LYS A 265 -26.64 1.27 10.50
C LYS A 265 -26.89 0.18 9.47
N THR A 266 -26.24 -0.96 9.65
CA THR A 266 -26.45 -2.15 8.82
C THR A 266 -27.90 -2.61 8.82
N CYS A 267 -28.41 -2.95 7.63
CA CYS A 267 -29.72 -3.56 7.47
C CYS A 267 -29.62 -5.06 7.77
N THR A 268 -30.18 -5.50 8.90
CA THR A 268 -30.22 -6.92 9.29
C THR A 268 -31.32 -7.74 8.61
N ALA A 269 -32.10 -7.12 7.71
CA ALA A 269 -33.32 -7.72 7.14
C ALA A 269 -33.10 -8.53 5.84
N VAL A 270 -31.90 -8.54 5.25
CA VAL A 270 -31.60 -9.23 3.99
C VAL A 270 -30.33 -10.06 4.16
N SER A 271 -30.43 -11.39 4.01
CA SER A 271 -29.34 -12.34 4.30
C SER A 271 -28.43 -12.67 3.10
N THR A 272 -28.47 -11.90 2.02
CA THR A 272 -27.65 -12.12 0.82
C THR A 272 -27.27 -10.76 0.21
N ALA A 273 -25.98 -10.56 -0.07
CA ALA A 273 -25.34 -9.36 -0.66
C ALA A 273 -26.12 -8.65 -1.78
N PRO A 274 -25.83 -7.37 -2.11
CA PRO A 274 -24.84 -6.45 -1.54
C PRO A 274 -25.45 -5.61 -0.40
N VAL A 275 -24.59 -4.91 0.34
CA VAL A 275 -24.90 -4.29 1.63
C VAL A 275 -26.02 -3.25 1.53
N TRP A 276 -27.03 -3.38 2.39
CA TRP A 276 -28.13 -2.43 2.52
C TRP A 276 -28.09 -1.72 3.89
N HIS A 277 -28.57 -0.48 3.96
CA HIS A 277 -28.52 0.37 5.16
C HIS A 277 -29.88 0.89 5.59
N ALA A 278 -30.17 0.92 6.89
CA ALA A 278 -31.47 1.34 7.41
C ALA A 278 -31.35 2.61 8.28
N PRO A 279 -32.22 3.63 8.08
CA PRO A 279 -32.32 4.78 8.98
C PRO A 279 -32.89 4.38 10.35
N LEU A 280 -32.31 4.88 11.44
CA LEU A 280 -32.74 4.61 12.83
C LEU A 280 -34.17 5.09 13.17
N THR A 281 -34.77 5.95 12.33
CA THR A 281 -36.06 6.62 12.60
C THR A 281 -37.27 6.03 11.88
N LEU A 282 -37.08 5.01 11.04
CA LEU A 282 -38.18 4.40 10.28
C LEU A 282 -38.63 3.07 10.92
N PRO A 283 -39.96 2.78 10.96
CA PRO A 283 -40.45 1.49 11.39
C PRO A 283 -39.86 0.41 10.47
N MET A 284 -39.34 -0.68 11.05
CA MET A 284 -38.82 -1.86 10.35
C MET A 284 -39.85 -2.44 9.37
N ARG A 285 -39.98 -1.85 8.17
CA ARG A 285 -40.66 -2.43 7.00
C ARG A 285 -40.51 -1.63 5.70
N ARG A 286 -39.86 -0.46 5.66
CA ARG A 286 -39.54 0.23 4.40
C ARG A 286 -38.21 0.98 4.47
N GLY A 287 -37.31 0.63 3.55
CA GLY A 287 -36.15 1.43 3.18
C GLY A 287 -34.83 0.91 3.72
N CYS A 288 -34.31 -0.17 3.12
CA CYS A 288 -32.86 -0.33 3.13
C CYS A 288 -32.30 0.28 1.84
N ILE A 289 -31.24 1.09 1.95
CA ILE A 289 -30.61 1.83 0.84
C ILE A 289 -29.28 1.14 0.53
N MET A 290 -28.94 0.97 -0.75
CA MET A 290 -27.66 0.39 -1.17
C MET A 290 -26.54 1.40 -0.92
N GLY A 291 -25.44 0.99 -0.31
CA GLY A 291 -24.24 1.83 -0.15
C GLY A 291 -22.97 1.19 -0.68
N SER A 292 -21.83 1.77 -0.32
CA SER A 292 -20.53 1.31 -0.80
C SER A 292 -20.30 -0.14 -0.37
N PRO A 293 -19.58 -0.95 -1.17
CA PRO A 293 -19.12 -2.24 -0.69
C PRO A 293 -18.29 -2.04 0.58
N SER A 294 -18.51 -2.87 1.59
CA SER A 294 -17.81 -2.71 2.86
C SER A 294 -16.32 -2.99 2.72
N LEU A 295 -15.55 -2.29 3.54
CA LEU A 295 -14.11 -2.46 3.67
C LEU A 295 -13.75 -3.90 4.06
N PRO A 296 -12.62 -4.43 3.57
CA PRO A 296 -12.14 -5.74 3.97
C PRO A 296 -11.94 -5.80 5.48
N SER A 297 -12.57 -6.75 6.16
CA SER A 297 -12.51 -6.90 7.63
C SER A 297 -12.29 -8.34 8.04
N LEU A 298 -11.64 -8.53 9.20
CA LEU A 298 -11.48 -9.84 9.84
C LEU A 298 -12.71 -10.09 10.76
N GLY A 299 -13.84 -10.52 10.18
CA GLY A 299 -15.10 -10.72 10.92
C GLY A 299 -16.16 -11.46 10.09
N GLU A 300 -17.23 -11.96 10.73
CA GLU A 300 -18.29 -12.74 10.05
C GLU A 300 -18.82 -12.00 8.81
N GLY A 301 -18.57 -12.60 7.63
CA GLY A 301 -18.87 -12.00 6.33
C GLY A 301 -17.69 -11.30 5.64
N SER A 302 -16.44 -11.65 5.98
CA SER A 302 -15.23 -11.16 5.29
C SER A 302 -15.39 -11.16 3.76
N LEU A 303 -15.27 -9.97 3.18
CA LEU A 303 -15.17 -9.70 1.76
C LEU A 303 -13.69 -9.64 1.39
N GLU A 304 -13.14 -10.74 0.90
CA GLU A 304 -11.97 -10.72 0.02
C GLU A 304 -12.51 -10.69 -1.42
N GLY A 305 -12.21 -9.63 -2.17
CA GLY A 305 -12.58 -9.54 -3.60
C GLY A 305 -14.08 -9.55 -3.91
N GLY A 306 -14.95 -9.12 -3.00
CA GLY A 306 -16.39 -8.97 -3.30
C GLY A 306 -17.29 -10.20 -3.14
N HIS A 307 -16.80 -11.29 -2.55
CA HIS A 307 -17.63 -12.46 -2.27
C HIS A 307 -17.86 -12.68 -0.76
N CYS A 308 -19.12 -12.94 -0.36
CA CYS A 308 -19.46 -13.35 1.00
C CYS A 308 -19.24 -14.85 1.18
N ILE A 309 -18.36 -15.22 2.11
CA ILE A 309 -18.16 -16.62 2.54
C ILE A 309 -18.86 -16.82 3.89
N TRP A 310 -19.74 -17.82 3.99
CA TRP A 310 -20.39 -18.18 5.25
C TRP A 310 -19.40 -18.89 6.17
N LYS A 311 -19.06 -18.28 7.31
CA LYS A 311 -18.33 -18.97 8.39
C LYS A 311 -19.33 -19.74 9.25
N THR A 312 -19.29 -21.07 9.16
CA THR A 312 -19.98 -21.94 10.13
C THR A 312 -19.30 -21.83 11.49
N SER A 313 -20.10 -21.82 12.56
CA SER A 313 -19.76 -21.51 13.96
C SER A 313 -18.79 -22.47 14.67
N GLU A 314 -17.92 -23.18 13.94
CA GLU A 314 -16.93 -24.11 14.49
C GLU A 314 -15.52 -23.96 13.86
N GLN A 315 -15.20 -22.83 13.22
CA GLN A 315 -13.81 -22.56 12.81
C GLN A 315 -13.13 -21.47 13.65
N PRO A 316 -12.06 -21.81 14.39
CA PRO A 316 -11.25 -20.86 15.15
C PRO A 316 -10.65 -19.78 14.26
N TYR A 317 -10.49 -18.61 14.85
CA TYR A 317 -9.65 -17.48 14.41
C TYR A 317 -8.36 -17.95 13.70
N SER A 318 -7.95 -17.21 12.65
CA SER A 318 -6.63 -17.40 12.02
C SER A 318 -5.56 -17.30 13.11
N GLN A 319 -4.84 -18.38 13.31
CA GLN A 319 -3.82 -18.48 14.35
C GLN A 319 -2.48 -18.43 13.65
N ASP A 320 -1.80 -17.29 13.76
CA ASP A 320 -0.43 -17.18 13.27
C ASP A 320 0.48 -18.12 14.03
N GLY A 321 1.43 -18.71 13.29
CA GLY A 321 2.44 -19.54 13.90
C GLY A 321 3.41 -18.72 14.73
N SER A 322 3.72 -19.20 15.94
CA SER A 322 4.87 -18.71 16.69
C SER A 322 5.86 -19.83 16.98
N TRP A 323 7.13 -19.42 17.08
CA TRP A 323 8.24 -20.33 17.27
C TRP A 323 8.17 -20.97 18.65
N SER A 324 8.30 -22.29 18.69
CA SER A 324 8.61 -23.00 19.92
C SER A 324 9.96 -22.52 20.47
N SER A 325 10.17 -22.75 21.77
CA SER A 325 11.51 -22.67 22.33
C SER A 325 12.48 -23.56 21.55
N TRP A 326 13.71 -23.08 21.38
CA TRP A 326 14.79 -23.85 20.75
C TRP A 326 15.08 -25.13 21.53
N SER A 327 15.31 -26.22 20.80
CA SER A 327 15.88 -27.43 21.39
C SER A 327 17.29 -27.14 21.93
N LYS A 328 17.77 -28.02 22.82
CA LYS A 328 19.20 -28.06 23.13
C LYS A 328 19.96 -28.42 21.86
N PHE A 329 21.20 -27.91 21.74
CA PHE A 329 22.10 -28.34 20.67
C PHE A 329 22.33 -29.85 20.76
N GLY A 330 22.24 -30.52 19.62
CA GLY A 330 22.61 -31.92 19.49
C GLY A 330 24.10 -32.15 19.70
N SER A 331 24.51 -33.42 19.68
CA SER A 331 25.92 -33.80 19.66
C SER A 331 26.62 -33.23 18.42
N CYS A 332 27.89 -32.86 18.58
CA CYS A 332 28.70 -32.42 17.44
C CYS A 332 28.80 -33.55 16.40
N SER A 333 28.67 -33.21 15.11
CA SER A 333 28.77 -34.21 14.02
C SER A 333 30.14 -34.87 13.92
N ARG A 334 31.17 -34.26 14.53
CA ARG A 334 32.55 -34.76 14.56
C ARG A 334 33.16 -34.54 15.93
N THR A 335 34.12 -35.38 16.29
CA THR A 335 34.92 -35.23 17.51
C THR A 335 36.16 -34.36 17.31
N CYS A 336 36.56 -34.11 16.05
CA CYS A 336 37.72 -33.31 15.65
C CYS A 336 37.58 -32.85 14.18
N GLY A 337 38.40 -31.89 13.76
CA GLY A 337 38.54 -31.40 12.39
C GLY A 337 37.40 -30.51 11.92
N GLY A 338 36.69 -29.85 12.84
CA GLY A 338 35.56 -28.98 12.55
C GLY A 338 34.28 -29.74 12.24
N GLY A 339 33.45 -29.96 13.26
CA GLY A 339 32.09 -30.47 13.14
C GLY A 339 31.03 -29.37 13.22
N VAL A 340 29.77 -29.76 13.04
CA VAL A 340 28.60 -28.89 13.18
C VAL A 340 27.64 -29.55 14.15
N ARG A 341 27.16 -28.79 15.14
CA ARG A 341 26.02 -29.17 15.97
C ARG A 341 24.83 -28.31 15.58
N SER A 342 23.64 -28.89 15.58
CA SER A 342 22.41 -28.19 15.26
C SER A 342 21.45 -28.19 16.43
N ARG A 343 20.62 -27.15 16.49
CA ARG A 343 19.38 -27.14 17.27
C ARG A 343 18.21 -26.80 16.36
N SER A 344 17.03 -27.22 16.76
CA SER A 344 15.80 -27.02 15.99
C SER A 344 14.72 -26.37 16.84
N ARG A 345 13.83 -25.62 16.19
CA ARG A 345 12.57 -25.16 16.75
C ARG A 345 11.46 -25.43 15.73
N SER A 346 10.24 -25.64 16.21
CA SER A 346 9.06 -25.85 15.38
C SER A 346 8.13 -24.66 15.46
N CYS A 347 7.42 -24.37 14.37
CA CYS A 347 6.38 -23.36 14.35
C CYS A 347 5.10 -23.95 14.96
N SER A 348 5.07 -24.06 16.28
CA SER A 348 4.06 -24.85 17.00
C SER A 348 3.55 -24.21 18.30
N ASP A 349 3.97 -22.98 18.62
CA ASP A 349 3.61 -22.30 19.86
C ASP A 349 3.05 -20.88 19.61
N PRO A 350 1.87 -20.76 18.96
CA PRO A 350 1.00 -21.84 18.47
C PRO A 350 1.30 -22.27 17.03
N THR A 351 0.63 -23.32 16.54
CA THR A 351 0.80 -23.81 15.16
C THR A 351 -0.02 -22.95 14.20
N PRO A 352 0.49 -22.57 13.00
CA PRO A 352 -0.30 -21.88 11.99
C PRO A 352 -1.57 -22.65 11.67
N ALA A 353 -2.72 -22.00 11.81
CA ALA A 353 -4.01 -22.60 11.49
C ALA A 353 -4.96 -21.57 10.86
N TYR A 354 -5.92 -22.05 10.08
CA TYR A 354 -7.00 -21.24 9.50
C TYR A 354 -6.52 -20.01 8.71
N GLY A 355 -5.43 -20.18 7.93
CA GLY A 355 -4.85 -19.10 7.11
C GLY A 355 -3.79 -18.25 7.81
N GLY A 356 -3.43 -18.54 9.06
CA GLY A 356 -2.36 -17.85 9.77
C GLY A 356 -0.98 -18.01 9.15
N ARG A 357 -0.10 -17.03 9.35
CA ARG A 357 1.24 -16.96 8.77
C ARG A 357 2.15 -18.04 9.33
N GLN A 358 3.01 -18.59 8.47
CA GLN A 358 4.13 -19.42 8.92
C GLN A 358 5.16 -18.56 9.65
N CYS A 359 5.86 -19.16 10.62
CA CYS A 359 6.85 -18.46 11.41
C CYS A 359 8.01 -17.96 10.53
N PRO A 360 8.33 -16.66 10.53
CA PRO A 360 9.45 -16.14 9.75
C PRO A 360 10.80 -16.54 10.38
N GLY A 361 11.74 -16.96 9.54
CA GLY A 361 13.11 -17.31 9.92
C GLY A 361 13.45 -18.80 9.86
N ALA A 362 14.67 -19.16 10.27
CA ALA A 362 15.15 -20.53 10.16
C ALA A 362 14.57 -21.46 11.24
N THR A 363 14.22 -22.69 10.83
CA THR A 363 13.82 -23.82 11.69
C THR A 363 15.01 -24.49 12.37
N TYR A 364 16.20 -24.35 11.79
CA TYR A 364 17.45 -24.92 12.27
C TYR A 364 18.50 -23.83 12.48
N GLU A 365 19.31 -24.02 13.52
CA GLU A 365 20.51 -23.21 13.75
C GLU A 365 21.72 -24.13 13.88
N TYR A 366 22.80 -23.76 13.19
CA TYR A 366 24.03 -24.54 13.10
C TYR A 366 25.16 -23.78 13.76
N GLN A 367 25.96 -24.50 14.56
CA GLN A 367 27.16 -23.96 15.19
C GLN A 367 28.34 -24.90 14.95
N VAL A 368 29.49 -24.32 14.60
CA VAL A 368 30.73 -25.08 14.49
C VAL A 368 31.19 -25.55 15.87
N CYS A 369 31.65 -26.80 15.95
CA CYS A 369 32.14 -27.42 17.17
C CYS A 369 33.35 -28.30 16.88
N ASN A 370 34.18 -28.56 17.90
CA ASN A 370 35.39 -29.38 17.81
C ASN A 370 36.35 -28.96 16.67
N PRO A 371 36.86 -27.71 16.70
CA PRO A 371 37.75 -27.19 15.66
C PRO A 371 39.15 -27.83 15.67
N GLU A 372 39.52 -28.49 16.76
CA GLU A 372 40.84 -29.13 16.93
C GLU A 372 41.12 -30.16 15.84
N GLU A 373 42.35 -30.18 15.30
CA GLU A 373 42.76 -31.11 14.26
C GLU A 373 42.62 -32.59 14.69
N CYS A 374 42.27 -33.46 13.75
CA CYS A 374 42.15 -34.89 14.03
C CYS A 374 43.53 -35.56 14.12
N PRO A 375 43.75 -36.49 15.08
CA PRO A 375 44.98 -37.26 15.15
C PRO A 375 45.05 -38.28 14.00
N GLY A 376 46.08 -38.18 13.14
CA GLY A 376 46.33 -39.11 12.03
C GLY A 376 46.74 -38.40 10.73
N PRO A 377 47.03 -39.15 9.64
CA PRO A 377 47.21 -38.56 8.32
C PRO A 377 45.92 -37.85 7.88
N TYR A 378 46.07 -36.69 7.23
CA TYR A 378 44.93 -35.92 6.72
C TYR A 378 44.19 -36.73 5.65
N GLU A 379 42.97 -37.16 5.98
CA GLU A 379 42.05 -37.79 5.02
C GLU A 379 40.83 -36.90 4.83
N ASP A 380 40.50 -36.61 3.57
CA ASP A 380 39.30 -35.85 3.22
C ASP A 380 38.03 -36.65 3.60
N PHE A 381 37.22 -36.05 4.46
CA PHE A 381 35.99 -36.66 4.95
C PHE A 381 34.97 -36.88 3.84
N ARG A 382 34.93 -36.02 2.82
CA ARG A 382 34.03 -36.21 1.66
C ARG A 382 34.47 -37.43 0.86
N ALA A 383 35.77 -37.61 0.64
CA ALA A 383 36.33 -38.81 0.02
C ALA A 383 35.96 -40.10 0.76
N GLN A 384 36.04 -40.09 2.10
CA GLN A 384 35.64 -41.25 2.91
C GLN A 384 34.14 -41.59 2.78
N GLN A 385 33.25 -40.59 2.73
CA GLN A 385 31.81 -40.80 2.55
C GLN A 385 31.48 -41.35 1.15
N CYS A 386 32.12 -40.81 0.11
CA CYS A 386 31.96 -41.30 -1.26
C CYS A 386 32.46 -42.74 -1.38
N ALA A 387 33.63 -43.06 -0.81
CA ALA A 387 34.17 -44.41 -0.84
C ALA A 387 33.24 -45.46 -0.22
N LYS A 388 32.48 -45.09 0.83
CA LYS A 388 31.47 -45.97 1.45
C LYS A 388 30.28 -46.30 0.53
N ARG A 389 30.00 -45.47 -0.48
CA ARG A 389 28.93 -45.71 -1.47
C ARG A 389 29.37 -46.56 -2.67
N ASN A 390 30.67 -46.81 -2.84
CA ASN A 390 31.22 -47.56 -3.98
C ASN A 390 30.69 -49.01 -4.09
N SER A 391 30.15 -49.57 -3.01
CA SER A 391 29.62 -50.93 -2.95
C SER A 391 28.12 -51.04 -3.20
N TYR A 392 27.36 -49.94 -3.20
CA TYR A 392 25.89 -49.98 -3.17
C TYR A 392 25.21 -49.75 -4.53
N TYR A 393 25.90 -49.20 -5.52
CA TYR A 393 25.32 -48.87 -6.82
C TYR A 393 25.96 -49.67 -7.95
N THR A 394 25.15 -50.46 -8.62
CA THR A 394 25.57 -51.26 -9.79
C THR A 394 24.70 -50.83 -10.97
N HIS A 395 25.32 -50.28 -12.01
CA HIS A 395 24.63 -49.85 -13.22
C HIS A 395 25.26 -50.58 -14.41
N GLN A 396 24.43 -51.28 -15.20
CA GLN A 396 24.85 -52.13 -16.33
C GLN A 396 25.90 -53.20 -15.95
N GLY A 397 25.77 -53.79 -14.76
CA GLY A 397 26.65 -54.89 -14.31
C GLY A 397 28.05 -54.48 -13.85
N ALA A 398 28.37 -53.18 -13.85
CA ALA A 398 29.63 -52.65 -13.33
C ALA A 398 29.42 -51.91 -11.99
N LYS A 399 30.39 -52.06 -11.07
CA LYS A 399 30.47 -51.27 -9.83
C LYS A 399 31.08 -49.91 -10.14
N HIS A 400 30.52 -48.86 -9.53
CA HIS A 400 30.95 -47.48 -9.77
C HIS A 400 31.66 -46.89 -8.54
N SER A 401 32.71 -46.10 -8.78
CA SER A 401 33.42 -45.35 -7.74
C SER A 401 32.92 -43.92 -7.68
N TRP A 402 32.50 -43.49 -6.50
CA TRP A 402 32.09 -42.12 -6.21
C TRP A 402 33.32 -41.26 -5.90
N LEU A 403 33.37 -40.10 -6.53
CA LEU A 403 34.40 -39.10 -6.33
C LEU A 403 33.88 -37.97 -5.41
N PRO A 404 34.74 -37.29 -4.64
CA PRO A 404 34.35 -36.32 -3.62
C PRO A 404 34.19 -34.89 -4.17
N TYR A 405 33.24 -34.68 -5.08
CA TYR A 405 32.83 -33.34 -5.53
C TYR A 405 31.57 -32.87 -4.80
#